data_AF-A0A3D2J637-F1
#
_entry.id   AF-A0A3D2J637-F1
#
_cell.length_a   1.000
_cell.length_b   1.000
_cell.length_c   1.000
_cell.angle_alpha   90.00
_cell.angle_beta   90.00
_cell.angle_gamma   90.00
#
_symmetry.space_group_name_H-M   'P 1'
#
loop_
_entity.id
_entity.type
_entity.pdbx_description
1 polymer ?
#
loop_
_entity_poly.entity_id
_entity_poly.type
_entity_poly.pdbx_seq_one_letter_code
_entity_poly.pdbx_strand_id
1 'polypeptide(L)' 'MATHPQLQRQILEEVQQLTPDEQLTLIQELVALYQKQARKPRHSLLELEGLGAETWKGIDPQKYVDEERNSWDG' A
#
# COMPACT_ATOMS: atom_id res chain seq x y z
N MET A 1 -2.22 -12.06 14.81
CA MET A 1 -0.94 -11.37 15.03
C MET A 1 -0.45 -11.79 16.40
N ALA A 2 0.57 -12.64 16.47
CA ALA A 2 1.10 -13.07 17.76
C ALA A 2 1.96 -11.93 18.33
N THR A 3 1.43 -11.24 19.33
CA THR A 3 2.20 -10.25 20.10
C THR A 3 3.19 -11.05 20.95
N HIS A 4 4.50 -10.92 20.69
CA HIS A 4 5.55 -11.59 21.46
C HIS A 4 6.23 -10.60 22.43
N PRO A 5 5.57 -10.25 23.56
CA PRO A 5 6.06 -9.21 24.48
C PRO A 5 7.38 -9.56 25.17
N GLN A 6 7.69 -10.84 25.31
CA GLN A 6 8.94 -11.33 25.91
C GLN A 6 10.14 -11.08 24.97
N LEU A 7 9.97 -11.37 23.69
CA LEU A 7 10.99 -11.12 22.66
C LEU A 7 11.27 -9.62 22.52
N GLN A 8 10.23 -8.79 22.52
CA GLN A 8 10.38 -7.33 22.44
C GLN A 8 11.20 -6.77 23.60
N ARG A 9 11.01 -7.33 24.81
CA ARG A 9 11.77 -6.90 25.99
C ARG A 9 13.25 -7.30 25.92
N GLN A 10 13.54 -8.53 25.48
CA GLN A 10 14.90 -9.01 25.27
C GLN A 10 15.67 -8.15 24.26
N ILE A 11 15.03 -7.82 23.12
CA ILE A 11 15.63 -6.94 22.10
C ILE A 11 15.94 -5.57 22.69
N LEU A 12 15.06 -5.00 23.51
CA LEU A 12 15.30 -3.70 24.15
C LEU A 12 16.45 -3.74 25.16
N GLU A 13 16.63 -4.87 25.87
CA GLU A 13 17.77 -5.05 26.79
C GLU A 13 19.08 -5.17 26.02
N GLU A 14 19.11 -5.91 24.90
CA GLU A 14 20.29 -6.03 24.05
C GLU A 14 20.67 -4.71 23.38
N VAL A 15 19.69 -3.94 22.89
CA VAL A 15 19.94 -2.63 22.27
C VAL A 15 20.49 -1.61 23.27
N GLN A 16 20.10 -1.70 24.55
CA GLN A 16 20.64 -0.83 25.61
C GLN A 16 22.12 -1.09 25.94
N GLN A 17 22.65 -2.27 25.61
CA GLN A 17 24.07 -2.61 25.78
C GLN A 17 24.95 -2.07 24.63
N LEU A 18 24.34 -1.66 23.51
CA LEU A 18 25.04 -1.10 22.37
C LEU A 18 25.55 0.32 22.65
N THR A 19 26.62 0.70 21.97
CA THR A 19 27.09 2.09 21.97
C THR A 19 26.08 3.01 21.26
N PRO A 20 26.12 4.33 21.52
CA PRO A 20 25.21 5.28 20.87
C PRO A 20 25.24 5.24 19.33
N ASP A 21 26.43 5.02 18.73
CA ASP A 21 26.59 4.89 17.27
C ASP A 21 25.95 3.61 16.72
N GLU A 22 26.09 2.49 17.43
CA GLU A 22 25.46 1.22 17.05
C GLU A 22 23.93 1.29 17.17
N GLN A 23 23.42 1.95 18.21
CA GLN A 23 21.99 2.20 18.36
C GLN A 23 21.45 3.04 17.19
N LEU A 24 22.16 4.10 16.80
CA LEU A 24 21.78 4.95 15.69
C LEU A 24 21.80 4.20 14.36
N THR A 25 22.78 3.31 14.16
CA THR A 25 22.87 2.45 12.97
C THR A 25 21.68 1.50 12.90
N LEU A 26 21.34 0.84 14.02
CA LEU A 26 20.21 -0.08 14.10
C LEU A 26 18.88 0.61 13.81
N ILE A 27 18.66 1.82 14.33
CA ILE A 27 17.46 2.61 14.05
C ILE A 27 17.34 2.88 12.53
N GLN A 28 18.43 3.25 11.87
CA GLN A 28 18.43 3.49 10.42
C GLN A 28 18.07 2.24 9.63
N GLU A 29 18.61 1.09 10.01
CA GLU A 29 18.28 -0.19 9.36
C GLU A 29 16.83 -0.59 9.56
N LEU A 30 16.29 -0.45 10.78
CA LEU A 30 14.89 -0.72 11.08
C LEU A 30 13.95 0.20 10.29
N VAL A 31 14.26 1.48 10.20
CA VAL A 31 13.51 2.44 9.39
C VAL A 31 13.56 2.05 7.91
N ALA A 32 14.71 1.64 7.38
CA ALA A 32 14.84 1.21 5.99
C ALA A 32 14.03 -0.08 5.70
N LEU A 33 14.04 -1.05 6.62
CA LEU A 33 13.24 -2.28 6.52
C LEU A 33 11.74 -1.98 6.54
N TYR A 34 11.31 -1.11 7.46
CA TYR A 34 9.93 -0.67 7.53
C TYR A 34 9.51 0.02 6.23
N GLN A 35 10.31 0.93 5.69
CA GLN A 35 10.00 1.61 4.43
C GLN A 35 9.93 0.63 3.25
N LYS A 36 10.79 -0.40 3.19
CA LYS A 36 10.72 -1.43 2.16
C LYS A 36 9.42 -2.23 2.23
N GLN A 37 8.94 -2.57 3.43
CA GLN A 37 7.67 -3.27 3.62
C GLN A 37 6.44 -2.37 3.44
N ALA A 38 6.53 -1.10 3.87
CA ALA A 38 5.45 -0.13 3.79
C ALA A 38 5.28 0.47 2.39
N ARG A 39 6.26 0.33 1.50
CA ARG A 39 6.10 0.60 0.07
C ARG A 39 5.11 -0.41 -0.51
N LYS A 40 3.82 -0.07 -0.44
CA LYS A 40 2.81 -0.68 -1.30
C LYS A 40 3.27 -0.50 -2.76
N PRO A 41 3.07 -1.50 -3.63
CA PRO A 41 3.29 -1.31 -5.05
C PRO A 41 2.53 -0.06 -5.49
N ARG A 42 3.24 0.86 -6.15
CA ARG A 42 2.60 2.04 -6.73
C ARG A 42 1.83 1.51 -7.94
N HIS A 43 0.55 1.25 -7.73
CA HIS A 43 -0.33 0.86 -8.81
C HIS A 43 -0.47 2.01 -9.79
N SER A 44 -0.20 1.75 -11.06
CA SER A 44 -0.51 2.68 -12.15
C SER A 44 -1.95 2.46 -12.59
N LEU A 45 -2.69 3.53 -12.90
CA LEU A 45 -3.98 3.41 -13.56
C LEU A 45 -3.87 2.69 -14.93
N LEU A 46 -2.68 2.71 -15.54
CA LEU A 46 -2.39 1.96 -16.78
C LEU A 46 -2.44 0.43 -16.57
N GLU A 47 -2.37 -0.06 -15.34
CA GLU A 47 -2.58 -1.50 -15.05
C GLU A 47 -4.01 -1.95 -15.38
N LEU A 48 -4.95 -1.01 -15.53
CA LEU A 48 -6.34 -1.26 -15.88
C LEU A 48 -6.62 -1.04 -17.38
N GLU A 49 -5.60 -0.67 -18.17
CA GLU A 49 -5.75 -0.44 -19.60
C GLU A 49 -6.25 -1.71 -20.31
N GLY A 50 -7.26 -1.55 -21.18
CA GLY A 50 -7.82 -2.64 -21.98
C GLY A 50 -8.81 -3.55 -21.25
N LEU A 51 -8.89 -3.52 -19.91
CA LEU A 51 -9.84 -4.37 -19.15
C LEU A 51 -11.31 -4.08 -19.48
N GLY A 52 -11.63 -2.85 -19.90
CA GLY A 52 -12.99 -2.47 -20.28
C GLY A 52 -13.38 -2.81 -21.73
N ALA A 53 -12.42 -3.05 -22.63
CA ALA A 53 -12.69 -2.99 -24.07
C ALA A 53 -13.74 -4.00 -24.55
N GLU A 54 -13.66 -5.26 -24.09
CA GLU A 54 -14.64 -6.29 -24.46
C GLU A 54 -15.99 -6.09 -23.77
N THR A 55 -16.02 -5.52 -22.56
CA THR A 55 -17.27 -5.20 -21.84
C THR A 55 -18.04 -4.07 -22.49
N TRP A 56 -17.33 -3.07 -23.04
CA TRP A 56 -17.91 -1.92 -23.72
C TRP A 56 -18.19 -2.18 -25.22
N LYS A 57 -17.91 -3.39 -25.71
CA LYS A 57 -18.08 -3.74 -27.12
C LYS A 57 -19.55 -3.74 -27.52
N GLY A 58 -19.88 -2.92 -28.51
CA GLY A 58 -21.25 -2.76 -28.98
C GLY A 58 -22.14 -1.90 -28.08
N ILE A 59 -21.58 -1.32 -27.01
CA ILE A 59 -22.24 -0.28 -26.21
C ILE A 59 -21.82 1.08 -26.79
N ASP A 60 -22.79 1.93 -27.10
CA ASP A 60 -22.51 3.33 -27.41
C ASP A 60 -22.24 4.07 -26.08
N PRO A 61 -20.99 4.53 -25.85
CA PRO A 61 -20.63 5.12 -24.57
C PRO A 61 -21.39 6.42 -24.31
N GLN A 62 -21.67 7.20 -25.36
CA GLN A 62 -22.35 8.48 -25.22
C GLN A 62 -23.81 8.25 -24.83
N LYS A 63 -24.47 7.32 -25.52
CA LYS A 63 -25.85 6.93 -25.21
C LYS A 63 -25.99 6.41 -23.78
N TYR A 64 -25.09 5.54 -23.35
CA TYR A 64 -25.09 4.98 -21.99
C TYR A 64 -24.96 6.08 -20.92
N VAL A 65 -24.04 7.02 -21.12
CA VAL A 65 -23.84 8.15 -20.19
C VAL A 65 -25.07 9.06 -20.14
N ASP A 66 -25.70 9.32 -21.28
CA ASP A 66 -26.88 10.17 -21.35
C ASP A 66 -28.11 9.49 -20.69
N GLU A 67 -28.28 8.17 -20.85
CA GLU A 67 -29.31 7.39 -20.14
C GLU A 67 -29.10 7.42 -18.62
N GLU A 68 -27.86 7.21 -18.14
CA GLU A 68 -27.54 7.30 -16.72
C GLU A 68 -27.82 8.71 -16.15
N ARG A 69 -27.42 9.77 -16.86
CA ARG A 69 -27.70 11.16 -16.46
C ARG A 69 -29.18 11.45 -16.37
N ASN A 70 -29.94 11.07 -17.39
CA ASN A 70 -31.39 11.24 -17.41
C ASN A 70 -32.10 10.42 -16.33
N SER A 71 -31.49 9.32 -15.86
CA SER A 71 -32.04 8.53 -14.75
C SER A 71 -31.76 9.13 -13.37
N TRP A 72 -30.83 10.09 -13.27
CA TRP A 72 -30.47 10.79 -12.03
C TRP A 72 -31.11 12.18 -11.95
N ASP A 73 -31.38 12.82 -13.09
CA ASP A 73 -32.24 13.99 -13.19
C ASP A 73 -33.71 13.55 -13.09
N GLY A 74 -34.19 13.39 -11.85
CA GLY A 74 -35.60 13.12 -11.54
C GLY A 74 -36.56 14.24 -11.93
#